data_AF-A0A7G8VA05-F1
#
_entry.id   AF-A0A7G8VA05-F1
#
_cell.length_a   1.000
_cell.length_b   1.000
_cell.length_c   1.000
_cell.angle_alpha   90.00
_cell.angle_beta   90.00
_cell.angle_gamma   90.00
#
_symmetry.space_group_name_H-M   'P 1'
#
loop_
_entity.id
_entity.type
_entity.pdbx_description
1 polymer ?
#
loop_
_entity_poly.entity_id
_entity_poly.type
_entity_poly.pdbx_seq_one_letter_code
_entity_poly.pdbx_strand_id
1 'polypeptide(L)'
;MANQKPIDSNKKYTVQEYRERSQDVKTYALLRADGICELCDKPAPFIVGNGVPFLEVHHIFRLADDGPDLPKNVAALCPNCHREAHFGWKREKLKNSLYEKISLKNRYI
;
A
#
# COMPACT_ATOMS: atom_id res chain seq x y z
N MET A 1 17.73 -9.84 -15.57
CA MET A 1 17.13 -10.99 -14.87
C MET A 1 17.23 -10.71 -13.38
N ALA A 2 16.20 -10.11 -12.78
CA ALA A 2 16.24 -9.74 -11.36
C ALA A 2 15.93 -10.98 -10.52
N ASN A 3 16.92 -11.43 -9.74
CA ASN A 3 16.83 -12.54 -8.80
C ASN A 3 15.74 -12.24 -7.76
N GLN A 4 14.58 -12.87 -7.92
CA GLN A 4 13.60 -12.98 -6.84
C GLN A 4 14.18 -13.94 -5.80
N LYS A 5 14.71 -13.42 -4.70
CA LYS A 5 15.08 -14.23 -3.54
C LYS A 5 13.84 -14.98 -3.05
N PRO A 6 13.90 -16.29 -2.81
CA PRO A 6 12.77 -17.04 -2.30
C PRO A 6 12.39 -16.49 -0.93
N ILE A 7 11.10 -16.18 -0.76
CA ILE A 7 10.52 -15.79 0.52
C ILE A 7 10.43 -17.09 1.34
N ASP A 8 11.40 -17.30 2.23
CA ASP A 8 11.37 -18.40 3.18
C ASP A 8 10.25 -18.15 4.19
N SER A 9 9.19 -18.95 4.09
CA SER A 9 7.97 -18.87 4.89
C SER A 9 8.17 -19.22 6.37
N ASN A 10 9.39 -19.58 6.79
CA ASN A 10 9.69 -20.00 8.18
C ASN A 10 10.58 -19.01 8.95
N LYS A 11 10.84 -17.81 8.39
CA LYS A 11 11.68 -16.80 9.05
C LYS A 11 10.89 -16.07 10.15
N LYS A 12 11.21 -16.36 11.42
CA LYS A 12 10.68 -15.62 12.57
C LYS A 12 11.41 -14.28 12.69
N TYR A 13 10.70 -13.18 12.42
CA TYR A 13 11.20 -11.82 12.63
C TYR A 13 11.01 -11.40 14.09
N THR A 14 11.96 -10.63 14.62
CA THR A 14 11.75 -9.88 15.85
C THR A 14 10.70 -8.79 15.65
N VAL A 15 10.14 -8.27 16.74
CA VAL A 15 9.17 -7.15 16.70
C VAL A 15 9.77 -5.91 16.04
N GLN A 16 11.07 -5.67 16.23
CA GLN A 16 11.77 -4.55 15.64
C GLN A 16 11.90 -4.70 14.12
N GLU A 17 12.41 -5.84 13.64
CA GLU A 17 12.56 -6.10 12.20
C GLU A 17 11.22 -6.06 11.46
N TYR A 18 10.14 -6.53 12.10
CA TYR A 18 8.80 -6.42 11.52
C TYR A 18 8.37 -4.96 11.35
N ARG A 19 8.59 -4.12 12.37
CA ARG A 19 8.25 -2.69 12.32
C ARG A 19 9.05 -1.95 11.25
N GLU A 20 10.34 -2.24 11.13
CA GLU A 20 11.22 -1.65 10.12
C GLU A 20 10.74 -2.01 8.72
N ARG A 21 10.50 -3.31 8.46
CA ARG A 21 9.93 -3.76 7.19
C ARG A 21 8.59 -3.10 6.89
N SER A 22 7.72 -2.95 7.88
CA SER A 22 6.45 -2.25 7.69
C SER A 22 6.60 -0.79 7.32
N GLN A 23 7.62 -0.13 7.87
CA GLN A 23 7.93 1.25 7.52
C GLN A 23 8.47 1.36 6.08
N ASP A 24 9.29 0.40 5.65
CA ASP A 24 9.80 0.33 4.28
C ASP A 24 8.67 0.13 3.27
N VAL A 25 7.73 -0.78 3.56
CA VAL A 25 6.57 -1.06 2.70
C VAL A 25 5.67 0.18 2.56
N LYS A 26 5.43 0.91 3.66
CA LYS A 26 4.67 2.18 3.63
C LYS A 26 5.39 3.23 2.79
N THR A 27 6.69 3.38 3.00
CA THR A 27 7.51 4.36 2.28
C THR A 27 7.53 4.05 0.79
N TYR A 28 7.70 2.77 0.42
CA TYR A 28 7.60 2.32 -0.95
C TYR A 28 6.25 2.65 -1.58
N ALA A 29 5.13 2.41 -0.88
CA ALA A 29 3.80 2.70 -1.41
C ALA A 29 3.61 4.20 -1.70
N LEU A 30 4.10 5.08 -0.82
CA LEU A 30 4.03 6.53 -1.03
C LEU A 30 4.91 6.99 -2.19
N LEU A 31 6.13 6.47 -2.31
CA LEU A 31 7.03 6.77 -3.43
C LEU A 31 6.45 6.30 -4.77
N ARG A 32 5.93 5.07 -4.81
CA ARG A 32 5.29 4.49 -6.00
C ARG A 32 4.05 5.26 -6.46
N ALA A 33 3.34 5.88 -5.52
CA ALA A 33 2.15 6.65 -5.81
C ALA A 33 2.45 8.04 -6.40
N ASP A 34 3.65 8.56 -6.19
CA ASP A 34 4.11 9.85 -6.71
C ASP A 34 3.10 11.00 -6.50
N GLY A 35 2.54 11.05 -5.29
CA GLY A 35 1.54 12.06 -4.92
C GLY A 35 0.16 11.90 -5.57
N ILE A 36 -0.10 10.81 -6.31
CA ILE A 36 -1.39 10.50 -6.91
C ILE A 36 -2.08 9.37 -6.12
N CYS A 37 -3.33 9.58 -5.73
CA CYS A 37 -4.15 8.56 -5.08
C CYS A 37 -4.32 7.34 -5.98
N GLU A 38 -3.98 6.16 -5.46
CA GLU A 38 -3.94 4.95 -6.28
C GLU A 38 -5.32 4.33 -6.52
N LEU A 39 -6.36 4.82 -5.83
CA LEU A 39 -7.73 4.42 -6.08
C LEU A 39 -8.44 5.33 -7.09
N CYS A 40 -8.43 6.64 -6.88
CA CYS A 40 -9.22 7.59 -7.68
C CYS A 40 -8.41 8.37 -8.72
N ASP A 41 -7.10 8.15 -8.80
CA ASP A 41 -6.18 8.79 -9.76
C ASP A 41 -6.13 10.33 -9.66
N LYS A 42 -6.57 10.88 -8.53
CA LYS A 42 -6.48 12.32 -8.23
C LYS A 42 -5.21 12.63 -7.44
N PRO A 43 -4.63 13.84 -7.60
CA PRO A 43 -3.51 14.27 -6.77
C PRO A 43 -3.90 14.30 -5.29
N ALA A 44 -2.89 14.23 -4.43
CA ALA A 44 -3.02 14.45 -3.00
C ALA A 44 -3.79 15.76 -2.74
N PRO A 45 -4.68 15.78 -1.73
CA PRO A 45 -5.52 16.95 -1.46
C PRO A 45 -4.73 18.19 -1.03
N PHE A 46 -3.54 17.99 -0.46
CA PHE A 46 -2.64 19.06 -0.04
C PHE A 46 -1.20 18.55 0.10
N ILE A 47 -0.27 19.49 0.24
CA ILE A 47 1.14 19.26 0.55
C ILE A 47 1.36 19.53 2.05
N VAL A 48 2.04 18.63 2.76
CA VAL A 48 2.41 18.85 4.17
C VAL A 48 3.61 19.80 4.29
N GLY A 49 3.87 20.31 5.50
CA GLY A 49 4.87 21.37 5.74
C GLY A 49 6.31 21.08 5.28
N ASN A 50 6.66 19.83 5.02
CA ASN A 50 7.96 19.42 4.46
C ASN A 50 7.95 19.26 2.93
N GLY A 51 6.90 19.72 2.24
CA GLY A 51 6.81 19.65 0.77
C GLY A 51 6.29 18.31 0.22
N VAL A 52 5.89 17.36 1.07
CA VAL A 52 5.44 16.03 0.64
C VAL A 52 3.92 16.01 0.35
N PRO A 53 3.45 15.39 -0.75
CA PRO A 53 2.02 15.17 -1.00
C PRO A 53 1.38 14.29 0.08
N PHE A 54 0.23 14.71 0.61
CA PHE A 54 -0.44 13.96 1.67
C PHE A 54 -1.28 12.78 1.13
N LEU A 55 -0.79 11.56 1.34
CA LEU A 55 -1.53 10.31 1.12
C LEU A 55 -1.40 9.39 2.34
N GLU A 56 -2.40 8.56 2.58
CA GLU A 56 -2.47 7.59 3.66
C GLU A 56 -2.25 6.18 3.11
N VAL A 57 -1.40 5.37 3.75
CA VAL A 57 -1.18 3.99 3.33
C VAL A 57 -2.27 3.09 3.89
N HIS A 58 -2.92 2.36 2.99
CA HIS A 58 -4.01 1.43 3.28
C HIS A 58 -3.60 -0.01 2.96
N HIS A 59 -3.81 -0.93 3.91
CA HIS A 59 -3.72 -2.37 3.67
C HIS A 59 -4.98 -2.88 2.98
N ILE A 60 -4.84 -3.40 1.76
CA ILE A 60 -5.96 -3.81 0.89
C ILE A 60 -6.66 -5.05 1.48
N PHE A 61 -5.88 -6.05 1.87
CA PHE A 61 -6.31 -7.18 2.69
C PHE A 61 -5.78 -7.01 4.10
N ARG A 62 -6.64 -7.24 5.10
CA ARG A 62 -6.28 -7.04 6.51
C ARG A 62 -5.14 -7.97 6.91
N LEU A 63 -4.26 -7.48 7.77
CA LEU A 63 -3.15 -8.26 8.35
C LEU A 63 -3.61 -9.47 9.16
N ALA A 64 -4.85 -9.47 9.65
CA ALA A 64 -5.46 -10.62 10.35
C ALA A 64 -5.77 -11.80 9.42
N ASP A 65 -5.81 -11.58 8.10
CA ASP A 65 -6.07 -12.59 7.08
C ASP A 65 -4.77 -13.17 6.47
N ASP A 66 -3.66 -13.13 7.23
CA ASP A 66 -2.36 -13.71 6.90
C ASP A 66 -1.71 -13.15 5.60
N GLY A 67 -2.10 -11.93 5.21
CA GLY A 67 -1.47 -11.21 4.11
C GLY A 67 -0.13 -10.63 4.57
N PRO A 68 1.04 -11.10 4.04
CA PRO A 68 2.32 -10.51 4.39
C PRO A 68 2.34 -9.02 4.02
N ASP A 69 3.02 -8.21 4.83
CA ASP A 69 3.26 -6.79 4.56
C ASP A 69 4.17 -6.70 3.33
N LEU A 70 3.53 -6.76 2.17
CA LEU A 70 4.13 -6.81 0.85
C LEU A 70 3.71 -5.54 0.11
N PRO A 71 4.61 -5.01 -0.74
CA PRO A 71 4.32 -3.89 -1.62
C PRO A 71 3.01 -4.00 -2.42
N LYS A 72 2.55 -5.22 -2.73
CA LYS A 72 1.31 -5.47 -3.49
C LYS A 72 0.03 -5.41 -2.67
N ASN A 73 0.13 -5.50 -1.34
CA ASN A 73 -1.01 -5.48 -0.42
C ASN A 73 -1.23 -4.10 0.22
N VAL A 74 -0.47 -3.08 -0.20
CA VAL A 74 -0.59 -1.72 0.31
C VAL A 74 -0.81 -0.74 -0.84
N ALA A 75 -1.63 0.27 -0.61
CA ALA A 75 -1.89 1.35 -1.56
C ALA A 75 -1.81 2.71 -0.86
N ALA A 76 -1.33 3.73 -1.55
CA ALA A 76 -1.38 5.11 -1.06
C ALA A 76 -2.68 5.79 -1.53
N LEU A 77 -3.52 6.20 -0.59
CA LEU A 77 -4.86 6.72 -0.85
C LEU A 77 -5.03 8.14 -0.31
N CYS A 78 -5.85 8.96 -0.96
CA CYS A 78 -6.30 10.20 -0.33
C CYS A 78 -7.27 9.89 0.83
N PRO A 79 -7.46 10.82 1.79
CA PRO A 79 -8.28 10.57 2.98
C PRO A 79 -9.70 10.11 2.66
N ASN A 80 -10.31 10.67 1.60
CA ASN A 80 -11.65 10.31 1.18
C ASN A 80 -11.73 8.85 0.70
N CYS A 81 -10.80 8.46 -0.18
CA CYS A 81 -10.70 7.09 -0.69
C CYS A 81 -10.33 6.10 0.40
N HIS A 82 -9.47 6.49 1.34
CA HIS A 82 -9.09 5.65 2.46
C HIS A 82 -10.28 5.34 3.37
N ARG A 83 -11.10 6.35 3.69
CA ARG A 83 -12.35 6.13 4.44
C ARG A 83 -13.36 5.29 3.67
N GLU A 84 -13.50 5.49 2.36
CA GLU A 84 -14.39 4.66 1.52
C GLU A 84 -13.93 3.19 1.48
N ALA A 85 -12.62 2.93 1.43
CA ALA A 85 -12.10 1.56 1.49
C ALA A 85 -12.43 0.86 2.82
N HIS A 86 -12.49 1.59 3.93
CA HIS A 86 -12.88 1.03 5.23
C HIS A 86 -14.40 0.89 5.40
N PHE A 87 -15.16 1.92 5.05
CA PHE A 87 -16.57 2.08 5.46
C PHE A 87 -17.56 2.21 4.31
N GLY A 88 -17.07 2.39 3.09
CA GLY A 88 -17.90 2.61 1.91
C GLY A 88 -18.71 1.37 1.54
N TRP A 89 -19.90 1.61 0.99
CA TRP A 89 -20.80 0.54 0.56
C TRP A 89 -20.19 -0.34 -0.54
N LYS A 90 -19.32 0.23 -1.39
CA LYS A 90 -18.61 -0.48 -2.46
C LYS A 90 -17.27 -1.09 -2.04
N ARG A 91 -16.93 -1.10 -0.73
CA ARG A 91 -15.59 -1.50 -0.24
C ARG A 91 -15.05 -2.80 -0.84
N GLU A 92 -15.88 -3.83 -1.00
CA GLU A 92 -15.46 -5.12 -1.55
C GLU A 92 -15.08 -5.04 -3.03
N LYS A 93 -15.86 -4.29 -3.82
CA LYS A 93 -15.57 -4.04 -5.22
C LYS A 93 -14.30 -3.19 -5.38
N LEU A 94 -14.14 -2.18 -4.53
CA LEU A 94 -12.97 -1.30 -4.52
C LEU A 94 -11.70 -2.08 -4.14
N LYS A 95 -11.79 -2.96 -3.14
CA LYS A 95 -10.68 -3.81 -2.68
C LYS A 95 -10.08 -4.64 -3.81
N ASN A 96 -10.90 -5.40 -4.54
CA ASN A 96 -10.43 -6.26 -5.62
C ASN A 96 -9.82 -5.46 -6.78
N SER A 97 -10.52 -4.40 -7.21
CA SER A 97 -10.02 -3.52 -8.28
C SER A 97 -8.71 -2.82 -7.90
N LEU A 98 -8.58 -2.40 -6.64
CA LEU A 98 -7.35 -1.80 -6.12
C LEU A 98 -6.21 -2.82 -6.10
N TYR A 99 -6.44 -4.04 -5.62
CA TYR A 99 -5.39 -5.07 -5.60
C TYR A 99 -4.85 -5.39 -6.99
N GLU A 100 -5.72 -5.52 -8.01
CA GLU A 100 -5.31 -5.76 -9.39
C GLU A 100 -4.46 -4.60 -9.93
N LYS A 101 -4.90 -3.37 -9.68
CA LYS A 101 -4.19 -2.15 -10.10
C LYS A 101 -2.80 -2.04 -9.46
N ILE A 102 -2.67 -2.31 -8.17
CA ILE A 102 -1.38 -2.29 -7.46
C ILE A 102 -0.47 -3.43 -7.94
N SER A 103 -1.04 -4.63 -8.15
CA SER A 103 -0.29 -5.78 -8.67
C SER A 103 0.23 -5.55 -10.09
N LEU A 104 -0.46 -4.74 -10.89
CA LEU A 104 0.04 -4.27 -12.19
C LEU A 104 1.18 -3.26 -12.01
N LYS A 105 1.00 -2.22 -11.20
CA LYS A 105 2.03 -1.18 -10.97
C LYS A 105 3.36 -1.77 -10.47
N ASN A 106 3.32 -2.73 -9.55
CA ASN A 106 4.52 -3.39 -9.02
C ASN A 106 5.26 -4.28 -10.03
N ARG A 107 4.66 -4.62 -11.18
CA ARG A 107 5.35 -5.40 -12.23
C ARG A 107 6.23 -4.55 -13.14
N TYR A 108 6.03 -3.23 -13.14
CA TYR A 108 6.68 -2.30 -14.07
C TYR A 108 7.66 -1.34 -13.38
N ILE A 109 7.94 -1.54 -12.08
CA ILE A 109 8.87 -0.75 -11.27
C ILE A 109 9.99 -1.65 -10.78
#